data_AF-A0A1I8Q5V1-F1
#
_entry.id   AF-A0A1I8Q5V1-F1
#
_cell.length_a   1.000
_cell.length_b   1.000
_cell.length_c   1.000
_cell.angle_alpha   90.00
_cell.angle_beta   90.00
_cell.angle_gamma   90.00
#
_symmetry.space_group_name_H-M   'P 1'
#
loop_
_entity.id
_entity.type
_entity.pdbx_description
1 polymer ?
#
loop_
_entity_poly.entity_id
_entity_poly.type
_entity_poly.pdbx_seq_one_letter_code
_entity_poly.pdbx_strand_id
1 'polypeptide(L)'
;MDATDIHALVDSLSGASATDLANAFANFSTDMLQQANALLVSSPGDLAASEAIAQHLTDIDAASALAILNSDKSYVNRTMELQCLQQAEQHKVSASSNALNVLSCPVSFDSVLCWPRTAAGSWAILPCFEEFKGVHYDTTQNASRFCFPNGTWDRYSNYDSCDHATAAPPIPDFAPAVELPTYIYCCGYFLSLSALVLALIVFLCFKDLKCLRNTIHANLFLTYILSALLWILTLFLQVMTDHASQAGCITLVMMFHYFNLTNFFWMFVEGLYLYTLVVQTFSNDNLGFLQYAIIGWGCPAVIVFGWSIAKIYAPPLSTERFIG
;
A
#
# COMPACT_ATOMS: atom_id res chain seq x y z
N MET A 1 -37.93 0.10 -18.38
CA MET A 1 -38.25 1.50 -17.99
C MET A 1 -38.82 2.14 -19.22
N ASP A 2 -40.05 2.61 -19.14
CA ASP A 2 -40.80 3.09 -20.31
C ASP A 2 -40.48 4.58 -20.56
N ALA A 3 -40.64 5.08 -21.79
CA ALA A 3 -40.21 6.44 -22.18
C ALA A 3 -40.89 7.56 -21.37
N THR A 4 -42.06 7.27 -20.78
CA THR A 4 -42.78 8.16 -19.87
C THR A 4 -42.11 8.31 -18.51
N ASP A 5 -41.37 7.30 -18.03
CA ASP A 5 -40.63 7.36 -16.76
C ASP A 5 -39.40 8.26 -16.90
N ILE A 6 -38.83 8.33 -18.11
CA ILE A 6 -37.65 9.14 -18.41
C ILE A 6 -38.02 10.64 -18.45
N HIS A 7 -39.15 10.99 -19.05
CA HIS A 7 -39.63 12.38 -19.02
C HIS A 7 -39.99 12.86 -17.61
N ALA A 8 -40.59 11.99 -16.79
CA ALA A 8 -40.86 12.30 -15.39
C ALA A 8 -39.59 12.51 -14.55
N LEU A 9 -38.50 11.79 -14.87
CA LEU A 9 -37.20 11.95 -14.23
C LEU A 9 -36.52 13.26 -14.65
N VAL A 10 -36.61 13.63 -15.94
CA VAL A 10 -36.05 14.89 -16.47
C VAL A 10 -36.78 16.11 -15.92
N ASP A 11 -38.10 16.06 -15.81
CA ASP A 11 -38.89 17.14 -15.19
C ASP A 11 -38.66 17.24 -13.67
N SER A 12 -38.35 16.12 -13.00
CA SER A 12 -37.90 16.13 -11.61
C SER A 12 -36.52 16.78 -11.42
N LEU A 13 -35.67 16.77 -12.45
CA LEU A 13 -34.30 17.30 -12.40
C LEU A 13 -34.23 18.78 -12.80
N SER A 14 -35.19 19.28 -13.59
CA SER A 14 -35.21 20.68 -14.06
C SER A 14 -35.64 21.70 -12.99
N GLY A 15 -36.29 21.24 -11.91
CA GLY A 15 -36.80 22.10 -10.82
C GLY A 15 -36.01 22.06 -9.51
N ALA A 16 -34.93 21.27 -9.41
CA ALA A 16 -34.25 21.01 -8.14
C ALA A 16 -33.05 21.94 -7.90
N SER A 17 -32.94 22.47 -6.68
CA SER A 17 -31.79 23.27 -6.21
C SER A 17 -30.50 22.43 -6.25
N ALA A 18 -29.36 23.07 -6.54
CA ALA A 18 -28.04 22.43 -6.60
C ALA A 18 -27.68 21.61 -5.33
N THR A 19 -28.26 21.96 -4.18
CA THR A 19 -28.10 21.23 -2.91
C THR A 19 -28.91 19.93 -2.86
N ASP A 20 -30.06 19.86 -3.53
CA ASP A 20 -30.91 18.67 -3.57
C ASP A 20 -30.39 17.65 -4.59
N LEU A 21 -29.78 18.14 -5.69
CA LEU A 21 -29.06 17.30 -6.66
C LEU A 21 -27.88 16.56 -5.99
N ALA A 22 -27.10 17.26 -5.16
CA ALA A 22 -25.94 16.68 -4.48
C ALA A 22 -26.33 15.53 -3.53
N ASN A 23 -27.45 15.66 -2.81
CA ASN A 23 -27.95 14.61 -1.93
C ASN A 23 -28.55 13.42 -2.71
N ALA A 24 -29.11 13.67 -3.89
CA ALA A 24 -29.65 12.61 -4.76
C ALA A 24 -28.54 11.75 -5.38
N PHE A 25 -27.39 12.34 -5.74
CA PHE A 25 -26.26 11.62 -6.33
C PHE A 25 -25.35 10.92 -5.31
N ALA A 26 -25.36 11.33 -4.03
CA ALA A 26 -24.58 10.69 -2.97
C ALA A 26 -24.95 9.22 -2.72
N ASN A 27 -26.14 8.77 -3.15
CA ASN A 27 -26.64 7.41 -2.97
C ASN A 27 -26.51 6.51 -4.21
N PHE A 28 -25.96 7.02 -5.32
CA PHE A 28 -25.85 6.25 -6.56
C PHE A 28 -24.46 5.64 -6.72
N SER A 29 -24.41 4.31 -6.91
CA SER A 29 -23.17 3.58 -7.20
C SER A 29 -22.60 4.02 -8.56
N THR A 30 -21.27 4.05 -8.68
CA THR A 30 -20.51 4.46 -9.88
C THR A 30 -20.95 3.71 -11.15
N ASP A 31 -21.35 2.45 -11.01
CA ASP A 31 -21.84 1.61 -12.12
C ASP A 31 -23.14 2.14 -12.74
N MET A 32 -24.02 2.72 -11.92
CA MET A 32 -25.31 3.24 -12.39
C MET A 32 -25.13 4.56 -13.16
N LEU A 33 -24.16 5.38 -12.78
CA LEU A 33 -23.80 6.61 -13.49
C LEU A 33 -23.14 6.30 -14.83
N GLN A 34 -22.31 5.26 -14.89
CA GLN A 34 -21.65 4.82 -16.12
C GLN A 34 -22.64 4.22 -17.12
N GLN A 35 -23.67 3.51 -16.62
CA GLN A 35 -24.75 2.96 -17.43
C GLN A 35 -25.70 4.05 -17.95
N ALA A 36 -25.94 5.12 -17.18
CA ALA A 36 -26.70 6.28 -17.63
C ALA A 36 -25.97 7.05 -18.75
N ASN A 37 -24.65 7.22 -18.62
CA ASN A 37 -23.81 7.86 -19.64
C ASN A 37 -23.81 7.05 -20.96
N ALA A 38 -23.74 5.72 -20.87
CA ALA A 38 -23.81 4.85 -22.05
C ALA A 38 -25.15 4.92 -22.80
N LEU A 39 -26.25 5.20 -22.10
CA LEU A 39 -27.58 5.32 -22.71
C LEU A 39 -27.79 6.68 -23.40
N LEU A 40 -27.22 7.77 -22.87
CA LEU A 40 -27.27 9.09 -23.50
C LEU A 40 -26.55 9.14 -24.87
N VAL A 41 -25.48 8.34 -25.03
CA VAL A 41 -24.71 8.24 -26.29
C VAL A 41 -25.49 7.51 -27.40
N SER A 42 -26.59 6.82 -27.06
CA SER A 42 -27.30 5.92 -27.99
C SER A 42 -28.54 6.50 -28.70
N SER A 43 -28.93 7.75 -28.46
CA SER A 43 -30.14 8.35 -29.05
C SER A 43 -29.81 9.29 -30.23
N PRO A 44 -30.13 8.93 -31.49
CA PRO A 44 -29.92 9.80 -32.64
C PRO A 44 -31.20 10.59 -32.97
N GLY A 45 -31.19 11.91 -32.72
CA GLY A 45 -32.24 12.79 -33.23
C GLY A 45 -32.38 14.11 -32.47
N ASP A 46 -31.60 15.11 -32.87
CA ASP A 46 -32.02 16.52 -33.10
C ASP A 46 -30.82 17.48 -32.97
N LEU A 47 -30.32 17.91 -34.13
CA LEU A 47 -29.01 18.55 -34.32
C LEU A 47 -28.91 20.00 -33.78
N ALA A 48 -29.98 20.59 -33.26
CA ALA A 48 -29.99 21.96 -32.72
C ALA A 48 -30.18 22.03 -31.19
N ALA A 49 -30.72 20.99 -30.56
CA ALA A 49 -30.69 20.84 -29.10
C ALA A 49 -29.32 20.34 -28.62
N SER A 50 -28.58 19.66 -29.51
CA SER A 50 -27.26 19.08 -29.26
C SER A 50 -26.19 20.09 -28.81
N GLU A 51 -26.10 21.29 -29.38
CA GLU A 51 -25.05 22.27 -28.99
C GLU A 51 -25.30 22.91 -27.63
N ALA A 52 -26.54 23.28 -27.33
CA ALA A 52 -26.91 23.86 -26.03
C ALA A 52 -26.84 22.82 -24.90
N ILE A 53 -27.20 21.57 -25.19
CA ILE A 53 -27.09 20.45 -24.25
C ILE A 53 -25.62 20.03 -24.08
N ALA A 54 -24.78 20.08 -25.12
CA ALA A 54 -23.35 19.79 -25.02
C ALA A 54 -22.59 20.84 -24.18
N GLN A 55 -22.91 22.13 -24.34
CA GLN A 55 -22.34 23.18 -23.50
C GLN A 55 -22.78 23.06 -22.03
N HIS A 56 -24.05 22.74 -21.78
CA HIS A 56 -24.53 22.50 -20.42
C HIS A 56 -24.00 21.20 -19.80
N LEU A 57 -23.77 20.15 -20.60
CA LEU A 57 -23.13 18.91 -20.14
C LEU A 57 -21.67 19.13 -19.78
N THR A 58 -20.93 20.00 -20.49
CA THR A 58 -19.52 20.31 -20.12
C THR A 58 -19.40 21.10 -18.81
N ASP A 59 -20.36 21.98 -18.52
CA ASP A 59 -20.41 22.70 -17.24
C ASP A 59 -20.83 21.77 -16.09
N ILE A 60 -21.70 20.80 -16.35
CA ILE A 60 -22.11 19.78 -15.38
C ILE A 60 -20.99 18.74 -15.16
N ASP A 61 -20.20 18.37 -16.17
CA ASP A 61 -19.03 17.48 -16.03
C ASP A 61 -17.89 18.16 -15.26
N ALA A 62 -17.66 19.46 -15.50
CA ALA A 62 -16.68 20.23 -14.75
C ALA A 62 -17.10 20.44 -13.28
N ALA A 63 -18.39 20.70 -13.05
CA ALA A 63 -18.95 20.84 -11.70
C ALA A 63 -19.04 19.51 -10.96
N SER A 64 -19.36 18.41 -11.64
CA SER A 64 -19.39 17.06 -11.07
C SER A 64 -17.98 16.54 -10.77
N ALA A 65 -16.99 16.82 -11.65
CA ALA A 65 -15.58 16.51 -11.38
C ALA A 65 -15.04 17.29 -10.16
N LEU A 66 -15.35 18.58 -10.06
CA LEU A 66 -15.01 19.41 -8.89
C LEU A 66 -15.74 18.97 -7.61
N ALA A 67 -16.97 18.47 -7.72
CA ALA A 67 -17.74 17.96 -6.58
C ALA A 67 -17.25 16.58 -6.12
N ILE A 68 -16.90 15.68 -7.04
CA ILE A 68 -16.29 14.37 -6.75
C ILE A 68 -14.94 14.58 -6.05
N LEU A 69 -14.09 15.50 -6.56
CA LEU A 69 -12.81 15.88 -5.94
C LEU A 69 -12.96 16.52 -4.54
N ASN A 70 -14.08 17.21 -4.27
CA ASN A 70 -14.34 17.82 -2.96
C ASN A 70 -15.04 16.90 -1.96
N SER A 71 -15.76 15.88 -2.44
CA SER A 71 -16.50 14.94 -1.59
C SER A 71 -15.58 13.95 -0.86
N ASP A 72 -14.40 13.68 -1.41
CA ASP A 72 -13.44 12.74 -0.84
C ASP A 72 -12.30 13.41 -0.06
N LYS A 73 -12.65 14.37 0.79
CA LYS A 73 -11.72 14.97 1.76
C LYS A 73 -11.25 14.00 2.85
N SER A 74 -11.68 12.73 2.80
CA SER A 74 -11.27 11.68 3.72
C SER A 74 -10.24 10.71 3.13
N TYR A 75 -10.02 10.68 1.81
CA TYR A 75 -8.99 9.84 1.17
C TYR A 75 -7.80 10.64 0.63
N VAL A 76 -7.94 11.96 0.45
CA VAL A 76 -6.85 12.83 0.01
C VAL A 76 -5.96 13.20 1.20
N ASN A 77 -5.10 12.27 1.59
CA ASN A 77 -3.86 12.62 2.26
C ASN A 77 -2.72 11.66 1.85
N ARG A 78 -1.71 12.29 1.21
CA ARG A 78 -0.33 11.83 0.91
C ARG A 78 -0.04 11.10 -0.41
N THR A 79 -0.01 11.84 -1.52
CA THR A 79 1.22 11.96 -2.34
C THR A 79 1.29 13.39 -2.92
N MET A 80 2.49 13.97 -3.00
CA MET A 80 2.70 15.27 -3.67
C MET A 80 2.31 15.22 -5.16
N GLU A 81 2.42 14.03 -5.77
CA GLU A 81 2.01 13.75 -7.14
C GLU A 81 0.49 13.92 -7.35
N LEU A 82 -0.34 13.34 -6.47
CA LEU A 82 -1.80 13.46 -6.56
C LEU A 82 -2.26 14.90 -6.40
N GLN A 83 -1.66 15.65 -5.47
CA GLN A 83 -1.93 17.08 -5.31
C GLN A 83 -1.55 17.87 -6.59
N CYS A 84 -0.46 17.48 -7.25
CA CYS A 84 -0.05 18.08 -8.52
C CYS A 84 -1.02 17.80 -9.67
N LEU A 85 -1.50 16.56 -9.77
CA LEU A 85 -2.49 16.17 -10.77
C LEU A 85 -3.80 16.94 -10.59
N GLN A 86 -4.27 17.11 -9.34
CA GLN A 86 -5.44 17.92 -9.03
C GLN A 86 -5.26 19.39 -9.44
N GLN A 87 -4.09 19.98 -9.15
CA GLN A 87 -3.77 21.34 -9.59
C GLN A 87 -3.76 21.45 -11.12
N ALA A 88 -3.19 20.46 -11.81
CA ALA A 88 -3.18 20.43 -13.27
C ALA A 88 -4.61 20.40 -13.87
N GLU A 89 -5.53 19.65 -13.26
CA GLU A 89 -6.94 19.58 -13.68
C GLU A 89 -7.69 20.89 -13.42
N GLN A 90 -7.55 21.49 -12.23
CA GLN A 90 -8.19 22.78 -11.89
C GLN A 90 -7.77 23.90 -12.86
N HIS A 91 -6.51 23.90 -13.29
CA HIS A 91 -6.00 24.88 -14.25
C HIS A 91 -6.50 24.65 -15.67
N LYS A 92 -6.83 23.41 -16.08
CA LYS A 92 -7.45 23.14 -17.39
C LYS A 92 -8.85 23.73 -17.46
N VAL A 93 -9.65 23.59 -16.40
CA VAL A 93 -11.02 24.15 -16.31
C VAL A 93 -10.98 25.69 -16.33
N SER A 94 -10.06 26.30 -15.57
CA SER A 94 -9.93 27.75 -15.47
C SER A 94 -9.36 28.42 -16.74
N ALA A 95 -8.62 27.67 -17.57
CA ALA A 95 -8.08 28.18 -18.84
C ALA A 95 -9.14 28.28 -19.95
N SER A 96 -10.26 27.57 -19.84
CA SER A 96 -11.37 27.60 -20.81
C SER A 96 -12.18 28.90 -20.74
N SER A 97 -12.18 29.58 -19.58
CA SER A 97 -13.01 30.77 -19.32
C SER A 97 -12.31 32.12 -19.54
N ASN A 98 -10.97 32.18 -19.60
CA ASN A 98 -10.19 33.41 -19.79
C ASN A 98 -9.14 33.25 -20.91
N ALA A 99 -9.54 33.55 -22.15
CA ALA A 99 -8.66 33.51 -23.31
C ALA A 99 -7.77 34.77 -23.40
N LEU A 100 -6.69 34.81 -22.61
CA LEU A 100 -5.48 35.55 -22.96
C LEU A 100 -4.39 34.50 -23.24
N ASN A 101 -4.06 34.28 -24.51
CA ASN A 101 -3.08 33.28 -24.97
C ASN A 101 -1.65 33.69 -24.57
N VAL A 102 -1.32 33.66 -23.28
CA VAL A 102 0.05 33.73 -22.80
C VAL A 102 0.64 32.32 -22.87
N LEU A 103 1.64 32.13 -23.72
CA LEU A 103 2.37 30.88 -23.83
C LEU A 103 3.05 30.59 -22.47
N SER A 104 2.79 29.41 -21.92
CA SER A 104 3.21 29.00 -20.57
C SER A 104 3.46 27.51 -20.52
N CYS A 105 4.42 27.07 -19.72
CA CYS A 105 4.59 25.66 -19.43
C CYS A 105 3.45 25.15 -18.53
N PRO A 106 2.89 23.95 -18.80
CA PRO A 106 1.80 23.37 -18.03
C PRO A 106 2.26 22.94 -16.63
N VAL A 107 1.33 22.67 -15.71
CA VAL A 107 1.69 22.05 -14.42
C VAL A 107 2.33 20.68 -14.67
N SER A 108 3.46 20.39 -14.01
CA SER A 108 4.24 19.17 -14.22
C SER A 108 4.85 18.67 -12.92
N PHE A 109 4.74 17.37 -12.67
CA PHE A 109 5.43 16.69 -11.58
C PHE A 109 6.75 16.08 -12.09
N ASP A 110 7.85 16.23 -11.33
CA ASP A 110 9.17 15.71 -11.69
C ASP A 110 9.67 14.59 -10.75
N SER A 111 8.74 13.87 -10.12
CA SER A 111 9.00 12.85 -9.09
C SER A 111 9.43 13.40 -7.72
N VAL A 112 9.61 14.72 -7.59
CA VAL A 112 10.01 15.37 -6.32
C VAL A 112 9.07 16.53 -5.99
N LEU A 113 8.99 17.54 -6.86
CA LEU A 113 8.15 18.73 -6.67
C LEU A 113 7.07 18.85 -7.76
N CYS A 114 5.96 19.49 -7.38
CA CYS A 114 4.96 19.93 -8.34
C CYS A 114 5.34 21.31 -8.89
N TRP A 115 5.69 21.36 -10.17
CA TRP A 115 5.99 22.61 -10.86
C TRP A 115 4.70 23.30 -11.29
N PRO A 116 4.42 24.52 -10.79
CA PRO A 116 3.22 25.26 -11.15
C PRO A 116 3.31 25.77 -12.59
N ARG A 117 2.19 26.26 -13.12
CA ARG A 117 2.14 26.87 -14.44
C ARG A 117 3.01 28.12 -14.47
N THR A 118 3.99 28.15 -15.39
CA THR A 118 5.00 29.22 -15.47
C THR A 118 5.03 29.82 -16.88
N ALA A 119 5.20 31.13 -16.99
CA ALA A 119 5.22 31.81 -18.28
C ALA A 119 6.42 31.35 -19.14
N ALA A 120 6.24 31.27 -20.46
CA ALA A 120 7.30 30.87 -21.38
C ALA A 120 8.49 31.83 -21.32
N GLY A 121 9.71 31.30 -21.28
CA GLY A 121 10.94 32.07 -21.16
C GLY A 121 11.27 32.54 -19.73
N SER A 122 10.63 31.97 -18.70
CA SER A 122 10.85 32.33 -17.30
C SER A 122 11.21 31.11 -16.42
N TRP A 123 11.70 31.40 -15.22
CA TRP A 123 12.10 30.40 -14.22
C TRP A 123 10.97 30.15 -13.23
N ALA A 124 10.70 28.88 -12.96
CA ALA A 124 9.88 28.46 -11.82
C ALA A 124 10.81 28.27 -10.61
N ILE A 125 10.44 28.85 -9.47
CA ILE A 125 11.23 28.78 -8.23
C ILE A 125 10.28 28.30 -7.13
N LEU A 126 10.67 27.22 -6.45
CA LEU A 126 9.92 26.63 -5.35
C LEU A 126 10.87 26.39 -4.18
N PRO A 127 10.40 26.48 -2.93
CA PRO A 127 11.20 26.09 -1.79
C PRO A 127 11.53 24.58 -1.86
N CYS A 128 12.67 24.19 -1.30
CA CYS A 128 13.00 22.79 -1.12
C CYS A 128 11.94 22.08 -0.26
N PHE A 129 11.82 20.77 -0.44
CA PHE A 129 10.87 19.93 0.31
C PHE A 129 11.31 19.78 1.77
N GLU A 130 10.36 19.59 2.68
CA GLU A 130 10.64 19.42 4.11
C GLU A 130 11.13 18.00 4.43
N GLU A 131 10.61 16.99 3.72
CA GLU A 131 10.98 15.60 3.87
C GLU A 131 10.94 14.88 2.51
N PHE A 132 11.99 14.13 2.20
CA PHE A 132 12.01 13.21 1.06
C PHE A 132 12.61 11.87 1.47
N LYS A 133 11.85 10.80 1.22
CA LYS A 133 12.23 9.42 1.57
C LYS A 133 12.66 9.24 3.04
N GLY A 134 12.02 9.94 3.97
CA GLY A 134 12.32 9.83 5.40
C GLY A 134 13.48 10.70 5.89
N VAL A 135 14.03 11.58 5.04
CA VAL A 135 15.12 12.50 5.41
C VAL A 135 14.65 13.93 5.30
N HIS A 136 14.97 14.75 6.31
CA HIS A 136 14.60 16.16 6.37
C HIS A 136 15.60 17.07 5.63
N TYR A 137 15.06 18.07 4.92
CA TYR A 137 15.81 19.01 4.10
C TYR A 137 15.54 20.46 4.50
N ASP A 138 16.52 21.33 4.28
CA ASP A 138 16.41 22.75 4.59
C ASP A 138 15.49 23.44 3.59
N THR A 139 14.34 23.92 4.08
CA THR A 139 13.31 24.59 3.29
C THR A 139 13.64 26.06 3.02
N THR A 140 14.73 26.59 3.58
CA THR A 140 15.17 27.98 3.34
C THR A 140 15.76 28.19 1.95
N GLN A 141 16.19 27.10 1.31
CA GLN A 141 16.75 27.08 -0.02
C GLN A 141 15.67 26.80 -1.07
N ASN A 142 15.96 27.16 -2.32
CA ASN A 142 15.02 27.05 -3.43
C ASN A 142 15.52 26.12 -4.52
N ALA A 143 14.62 25.30 -5.06
CA ALA A 143 14.79 24.57 -6.29
C ALA A 143 14.30 25.40 -7.48
N SER A 144 14.91 25.21 -8.65
CA SER A 144 14.55 25.97 -9.86
C SER A 144 14.44 25.11 -11.10
N ARG A 145 13.52 25.47 -12.00
CA ARG A 145 13.32 24.82 -13.29
C ARG A 145 12.99 25.84 -14.37
N PHE A 146 13.62 25.71 -15.53
CA PHE A 146 13.43 26.64 -16.63
C PHE A 146 12.25 26.24 -17.53
N CYS A 147 11.43 27.22 -17.92
CA CYS A 147 10.39 27.06 -18.92
C CYS A 147 10.86 27.68 -20.25
N PHE A 148 11.02 26.86 -21.29
CA PHE A 148 11.46 27.35 -22.60
C PHE A 148 10.45 28.32 -23.23
N PRO A 149 10.91 29.22 -24.12
CA PRO A 149 10.02 30.09 -24.90
C PRO A 149 9.02 29.33 -25.79
N ASN A 150 9.20 28.02 -26.00
CA ASN A 150 8.28 27.15 -26.74
C ASN A 150 7.13 26.59 -25.87
N GLY A 151 7.06 26.94 -24.58
CA GLY A 151 6.06 26.42 -23.63
C GLY A 151 6.35 25.00 -23.13
N THR A 152 7.58 24.53 -23.29
CA THR A 152 8.03 23.21 -22.81
C THR A 152 8.98 23.37 -21.63
N TRP A 153 8.88 22.47 -20.65
CA TRP A 153 9.81 22.44 -19.52
C TRP A 153 11.20 21.97 -19.92
N ASP A 154 12.20 22.44 -19.18
CA ASP A 154 13.52 21.83 -19.21
C ASP A 154 13.48 20.38 -18.69
N ARG A 155 14.39 19.56 -19.22
CA ARG A 155 14.55 18.15 -18.88
C ARG A 155 15.12 17.98 -17.48
N TYR A 156 15.85 18.99 -17.00
CA TYR A 156 16.51 18.98 -15.69
C TYR A 156 15.93 20.05 -14.77
N SER A 157 15.70 19.68 -13.51
CA SER A 157 15.34 20.56 -12.41
C SER A 157 16.56 20.71 -11.51
N ASN A 158 16.95 21.94 -11.16
CA ASN A 158 18.10 22.20 -10.29
C ASN A 158 17.68 22.12 -8.81
N TYR A 159 18.30 21.18 -8.10
CA TYR A 159 18.14 20.93 -6.67
C TYR A 159 19.46 21.10 -5.88
N ASP A 160 20.50 21.70 -6.47
CA ASP A 160 21.85 21.77 -5.89
C ASP A 160 21.91 22.52 -4.55
N SER A 161 20.92 23.38 -4.28
CA SER A 161 20.81 24.13 -3.04
C SER A 161 20.00 23.42 -1.95
N CYS A 162 19.37 22.27 -2.25
CA CYS A 162 18.55 21.53 -1.29
C CYS A 162 19.42 20.56 -0.46
N ASP A 163 19.99 21.07 0.62
CA ASP A 163 20.78 20.29 1.58
C ASP A 163 19.93 19.72 2.74
N HIS A 164 20.46 18.71 3.42
CA HIS A 164 19.82 18.11 4.59
C HIS A 164 19.75 19.12 5.77
N ALA A 165 18.57 19.27 6.39
CA ALA A 165 18.31 20.27 7.45
C ALA A 165 19.16 20.08 8.70
N THR A 166 19.50 18.83 9.00
CA THR A 166 20.51 18.47 9.97
C THR A 166 21.61 17.78 9.21
N ALA A 167 22.82 18.33 9.27
CA ALA A 167 24.03 17.53 9.18
C ALA A 167 23.99 16.55 10.36
N ALA A 168 23.20 15.48 10.22
CA ALA A 168 23.42 14.28 11.00
C ALA A 168 24.92 14.01 10.87
N PRO A 169 25.64 13.70 11.97
CA PRO A 169 27.01 13.22 11.84
C PRO A 169 26.99 12.16 10.75
N PRO A 170 27.94 12.18 9.79
CA PRO A 170 27.91 11.29 8.64
C PRO A 170 27.63 9.92 9.21
N ILE A 171 26.41 9.44 8.98
CA ILE A 171 26.02 8.15 9.49
C ILE A 171 27.01 7.27 8.75
N PRO A 172 28.00 6.68 9.44
CA PRO A 172 29.09 6.00 8.75
C PRO A 172 28.39 5.06 7.80
N ASP A 173 28.67 5.25 6.50
CA ASP A 173 27.97 4.60 5.40
C ASP A 173 27.46 3.25 5.90
N PHE A 174 26.15 3.05 5.94
CA PHE A 174 25.50 1.81 6.35
C PHE A 174 25.86 0.64 5.40
N ALA A 175 27.06 0.61 4.84
CA ALA A 175 27.50 -0.22 3.74
C ALA A 175 28.45 -1.37 4.13
N PRO A 176 29.06 -1.45 5.33
CA PRO A 176 29.70 -2.71 5.74
C PRO A 176 29.14 -3.35 7.03
N ALA A 177 28.43 -2.62 7.89
CA ALA A 177 27.96 -3.16 9.18
C ALA A 177 26.61 -3.92 9.10
N VAL A 178 25.76 -3.59 8.11
CA VAL A 178 24.42 -4.18 7.95
C VAL A 178 24.45 -5.41 7.03
N GLU A 179 25.47 -5.51 6.18
CA GLU A 179 25.67 -6.64 5.26
C GLU A 179 26.22 -7.87 5.99
N LEU A 180 27.17 -7.69 6.93
CA LEU A 180 27.82 -8.80 7.62
C LEU A 180 26.83 -9.72 8.38
N PRO A 181 25.85 -9.21 9.16
CA PRO A 181 24.85 -10.04 9.80
C PRO A 181 23.99 -10.79 8.79
N THR A 182 23.59 -10.13 7.69
CA THR A 182 22.72 -10.71 6.66
C THR A 182 23.37 -11.91 5.98
N TYR A 183 24.66 -11.82 5.64
CA TYR A 183 25.41 -12.95 5.10
C TYR A 183 25.53 -14.12 6.08
N ILE A 184 25.81 -13.83 7.37
CA ILE A 184 25.90 -14.87 8.40
C ILE A 184 24.55 -15.58 8.58
N TYR A 185 23.45 -14.82 8.67
CA TYR A 185 22.10 -15.39 8.76
C TYR A 185 21.76 -16.22 7.53
N CYS A 186 22.04 -15.70 6.32
CA CYS A 186 21.79 -16.40 5.06
C CYS A 186 22.48 -17.77 5.02
N CYS A 187 23.81 -17.80 5.24
CA CYS A 187 24.58 -19.03 5.27
C CYS A 187 24.09 -19.99 6.36
N GLY A 188 23.80 -19.47 7.57
CA GLY A 188 23.30 -20.25 8.69
C GLY A 188 21.94 -20.90 8.40
N TYR A 189 21.00 -20.17 7.80
CA TYR A 189 19.68 -20.68 7.44
C TYR A 189 19.76 -21.76 6.37
N PHE A 190 20.59 -21.61 5.33
CA PHE A 190 20.77 -22.64 4.31
C PHE A 190 21.39 -23.92 4.89
N LEU A 191 22.44 -23.79 5.71
CA LEU A 191 23.08 -24.93 6.36
C LEU A 191 22.11 -25.67 7.29
N SER A 192 21.40 -24.93 8.15
CA SER A 192 20.40 -25.47 9.07
C SER A 192 19.25 -26.16 8.31
N LEU A 193 18.72 -25.53 7.28
CA LEU A 193 17.65 -26.08 6.45
C LEU A 193 18.08 -27.40 5.80
N SER A 194 19.30 -27.47 5.26
CA SER A 194 19.81 -28.69 4.64
C SER A 194 19.89 -29.86 5.63
N ALA A 195 20.37 -29.59 6.86
CA ALA A 195 20.47 -30.59 7.91
C ALA A 195 19.09 -31.05 8.42
N LEU A 196 18.16 -30.11 8.62
CA LEU A 196 16.80 -30.39 9.07
C LEU A 196 16.01 -31.20 8.03
N VAL A 197 16.14 -30.86 6.74
CA VAL A 197 15.50 -31.62 5.66
C VAL A 197 16.03 -33.04 5.61
N LEU A 198 17.36 -33.23 5.72
CA LEU A 198 17.95 -34.57 5.76
C LEU A 198 17.45 -35.37 6.96
N ALA A 199 17.41 -34.77 8.16
CA ALA A 199 16.90 -35.41 9.36
C ALA A 199 15.42 -35.80 9.23
N LEU A 200 14.59 -34.90 8.68
CA LEU A 200 13.17 -35.17 8.44
C LEU A 200 12.97 -36.31 7.43
N ILE A 201 13.74 -36.33 6.33
CA ILE A 201 13.70 -37.42 5.35
C ILE A 201 14.02 -38.76 6.00
N VAL A 202 15.08 -38.83 6.80
CA VAL A 202 15.45 -40.06 7.54
C VAL A 202 14.29 -40.53 8.42
N PHE A 203 13.71 -39.65 9.23
CA PHE A 203 12.59 -40.01 10.10
C PHE A 203 11.30 -40.40 9.36
N LEU A 204 11.05 -39.83 8.18
CA LEU A 204 9.87 -40.17 7.37
C LEU A 204 10.03 -41.49 6.62
N CYS A 205 11.23 -41.80 6.12
CA CYS A 205 11.56 -43.00 5.37
C CYS A 205 11.54 -44.26 6.24
N PHE A 206 12.11 -44.21 7.44
CA PHE A 206 12.10 -45.35 8.36
C PHE A 206 10.79 -45.42 9.13
N LYS A 207 9.81 -46.16 8.60
CA LYS A 207 8.50 -46.39 9.25
C LYS A 207 8.65 -46.94 10.68
N ASP A 208 9.67 -47.75 10.94
CA ASP A 208 9.91 -48.37 12.25
C ASP A 208 10.36 -47.37 13.33
N LEU A 209 10.79 -46.17 12.94
CA LEU A 209 11.17 -45.10 13.88
C LEU A 209 9.98 -44.22 14.29
N LYS A 210 8.77 -44.45 13.77
CA LYS A 210 7.58 -43.60 14.00
C LYS A 210 6.94 -43.89 15.36
N CYS A 211 7.58 -43.42 16.42
CA CYS A 211 7.03 -43.35 17.78
C CYS A 211 6.46 -41.95 18.06
N LEU A 212 5.60 -41.80 19.09
CA LEU A 212 5.05 -40.51 19.53
C LEU A 212 6.12 -39.41 19.67
N ARG A 213 7.24 -39.74 20.32
CA ARG A 213 8.41 -38.86 20.44
C ARG A 213 8.94 -38.41 19.08
N ASN A 214 9.13 -39.35 18.15
CA ASN A 214 9.66 -39.04 16.82
C ASN A 214 8.67 -38.20 16.00
N THR A 215 7.36 -38.39 16.19
CA THR A 215 6.34 -37.54 15.60
C THR A 215 6.40 -36.10 16.14
N ILE A 216 6.66 -35.90 17.44
CA ILE A 216 6.84 -34.57 18.02
C ILE A 216 8.08 -33.88 17.43
N HIS A 217 9.23 -34.57 17.39
CA HIS A 217 10.44 -34.01 16.76
C HIS A 217 10.26 -33.74 15.26
N ALA A 218 9.53 -34.60 14.53
CA ALA A 218 9.25 -34.38 13.12
C ALA A 218 8.41 -33.10 12.89
N ASN A 219 7.42 -32.83 13.75
CA ASN A 219 6.65 -31.57 13.69
C ASN A 219 7.54 -30.36 14.06
N LEU A 220 8.40 -30.48 15.06
CA LEU A 220 9.38 -29.43 15.39
C LEU A 220 10.27 -29.12 14.19
N PHE A 221 10.87 -30.13 13.56
CA PHE A 221 11.71 -29.94 12.36
C PHE A 221 10.94 -29.34 11.19
N LEU A 222 9.69 -29.78 10.97
CA LEU A 222 8.83 -29.20 9.95
C LEU A 222 8.58 -27.70 10.18
N THR A 223 8.33 -27.26 11.42
CA THR A 223 8.12 -25.83 11.72
C THR A 223 9.38 -25.01 11.51
N TYR A 224 10.56 -25.54 11.84
CA TYR A 224 11.84 -24.89 11.54
C TYR A 224 12.07 -24.75 10.03
N ILE A 225 11.79 -25.79 9.25
CA ILE A 225 11.91 -25.75 7.78
C ILE A 225 10.97 -24.70 7.19
N LEU A 226 9.70 -24.67 7.62
CA LEU A 226 8.71 -23.71 7.13
C LEU A 226 9.09 -22.27 7.51
N SER A 227 9.55 -22.04 8.74
CA SER A 227 10.03 -20.72 9.19
C SER A 227 11.23 -20.24 8.37
N ALA A 228 12.22 -21.11 8.15
CA ALA A 228 13.40 -20.79 7.34
C ALA A 228 13.04 -20.49 5.87
N LEU A 229 12.15 -21.29 5.26
CA LEU A 229 11.68 -21.04 3.89
C LEU A 229 10.95 -19.70 3.76
N LEU A 230 10.10 -19.36 4.72
CA LEU A 230 9.38 -18.08 4.72
C LEU A 230 10.30 -16.89 4.95
N TRP A 231 11.32 -17.04 5.79
CA TRP A 231 12.35 -16.01 5.97
C TRP A 231 13.11 -15.75 4.66
N ILE A 232 13.58 -16.81 3.99
CA ILE A 232 14.28 -16.71 2.70
C ILE A 232 13.35 -16.10 1.63
N LEU A 233 12.09 -16.52 1.57
CA LEU A 233 11.11 -15.99 0.61
C LEU A 233 10.85 -14.50 0.84
N THR A 234 10.72 -14.08 2.10
CA THR A 234 10.51 -12.67 2.46
C THR A 234 11.72 -11.82 2.08
N LEU A 235 12.93 -12.32 2.37
CA LEU A 235 14.18 -11.66 1.98
C LEU A 235 14.29 -11.51 0.45
N PHE A 236 13.99 -12.57 -0.29
CA PHE A 236 14.02 -12.56 -1.76
C PHE A 236 13.02 -11.56 -2.34
N LEU A 237 11.79 -11.52 -1.81
CA LEU A 237 10.78 -10.56 -2.29
C LEU A 237 11.18 -9.12 -2.01
N GLN A 238 11.76 -8.84 -0.85
CA GLN A 238 12.21 -7.50 -0.47
C GLN A 238 13.36 -7.01 -1.37
N VAL A 239 14.26 -7.90 -1.79
CA VAL A 239 15.40 -7.54 -2.64
C VAL A 239 15.03 -7.45 -4.13
N MET A 240 14.18 -8.36 -4.62
CA MET A 240 13.95 -8.52 -6.05
C MET A 240 12.72 -7.77 -6.58
N THR A 241 11.80 -7.34 -5.72
CA THR A 241 10.49 -6.84 -6.15
C THR A 241 10.22 -5.44 -5.61
N ASP A 242 10.45 -4.43 -6.44
CA ASP A 242 10.08 -3.02 -6.15
C ASP A 242 8.55 -2.79 -6.20
N HIS A 243 7.82 -3.70 -6.85
CA HIS A 243 6.36 -3.63 -7.03
C HIS A 243 5.66 -4.93 -6.60
N ALA A 244 5.97 -5.43 -5.40
CA ALA A 244 5.25 -6.57 -4.85
C ALA A 244 3.80 -6.18 -4.54
N SER A 245 2.84 -7.05 -4.85
CA SER A 245 1.44 -6.84 -4.44
C SER A 245 1.38 -6.62 -2.92
N GLN A 246 0.81 -5.48 -2.50
CA GLN A 246 0.73 -5.11 -1.08
C GLN A 246 0.09 -6.22 -0.24
N ALA A 247 -0.98 -6.83 -0.76
CA ALA A 247 -1.66 -7.96 -0.11
C ALA A 247 -0.76 -9.20 0.04
N GLY A 248 0.06 -9.51 -0.96
CA GLY A 248 0.97 -10.66 -0.92
C GLY A 248 2.09 -10.48 0.11
N CYS A 249 2.69 -9.29 0.17
CA CYS A 249 3.72 -8.97 1.17
C CYS A 249 3.16 -9.08 2.60
N ILE A 250 1.99 -8.47 2.84
CA ILE A 250 1.31 -8.55 4.14
C ILE A 250 1.02 -10.00 4.52
N THR A 251 0.49 -10.80 3.58
CA THR A 251 0.18 -12.22 3.82
C THR A 251 1.42 -13.02 4.18
N LEU A 252 2.54 -12.82 3.49
CA LEU A 252 3.79 -13.52 3.77
C LEU A 252 4.42 -13.15 5.10
N VAL A 253 4.39 -11.86 5.46
CA VAL A 253 4.84 -11.41 6.78
C VAL A 253 3.97 -12.01 7.89
N MET A 254 2.64 -12.05 7.72
CA MET A 254 1.74 -12.71 8.66
C MET A 254 2.04 -14.21 8.79
N MET A 255 2.25 -14.90 7.67
CA MET A 255 2.63 -16.32 7.68
C MET A 255 3.97 -16.53 8.39
N PHE A 256 4.99 -15.71 8.12
CA PHE A 256 6.28 -15.78 8.78
C PHE A 256 6.15 -15.67 10.31
N HIS A 257 5.39 -14.68 10.80
CA HIS A 257 5.15 -14.53 12.24
C HIS A 257 4.43 -15.75 12.84
N TYR A 258 3.45 -16.33 12.14
CA TYR A 258 2.77 -17.54 12.57
C TYR A 258 3.70 -18.74 12.69
N PHE A 259 4.49 -19.04 11.66
CA PHE A 259 5.40 -20.20 11.70
C PHE A 259 6.55 -20.01 12.70
N ASN A 260 7.04 -18.78 12.86
CA ASN A 260 8.05 -18.48 13.87
C ASN A 260 7.49 -18.67 15.29
N LEU A 261 6.26 -18.22 15.57
CA LEU A 261 5.62 -18.45 16.86
C LEU A 261 5.34 -19.93 17.10
N THR A 262 4.83 -20.62 16.08
CA THR A 262 4.58 -22.07 16.10
C THR A 262 5.85 -22.86 16.44
N ASN A 263 7.02 -22.41 15.98
CA ASN A 263 8.30 -23.02 16.33
C ASN A 263 8.57 -22.98 17.84
N PHE A 264 8.37 -21.83 18.49
CA PHE A 264 8.50 -21.71 19.95
C PHE A 264 7.50 -22.60 20.70
N PHE A 265 6.26 -22.67 20.23
CA PHE A 265 5.24 -23.54 20.85
C PHE A 265 5.56 -25.02 20.68
N TRP A 266 6.11 -25.46 19.54
CA TRP A 266 6.55 -26.84 19.36
C TRP A 266 7.77 -27.19 20.22
N MET A 267 8.70 -26.24 20.41
CA MET A 267 9.80 -26.38 21.37
C MET A 267 9.27 -26.51 22.80
N PHE A 268 8.25 -25.73 23.15
CA PHE A 268 7.57 -25.86 24.44
C PHE A 268 6.86 -27.21 24.59
N VAL A 269 6.17 -27.69 23.55
CA VAL A 269 5.52 -29.01 23.53
C VAL A 269 6.53 -30.13 23.71
N GLU A 270 7.71 -30.05 23.08
CA GLU A 270 8.79 -31.01 23.29
C GLU A 270 9.28 -31.01 24.74
N GLY A 271 9.48 -29.82 25.33
CA GLY A 271 9.84 -29.67 26.74
C GLY A 271 8.78 -30.22 27.70
N LEU A 272 7.49 -29.93 27.44
CA LEU A 272 6.36 -30.44 28.21
C LEU A 272 6.26 -31.97 28.09
N TYR A 273 6.47 -32.53 26.90
CA TYR A 273 6.47 -33.96 26.67
C TYR A 273 7.55 -34.67 27.49
N LEU A 274 8.78 -34.14 27.49
CA LEU A 274 9.87 -34.67 28.32
C LEU A 274 9.55 -34.55 29.82
N TYR A 275 8.98 -33.43 30.25
CA TYR A 275 8.57 -33.23 31.65
C TYR A 275 7.51 -34.26 32.09
N THR A 276 6.45 -34.46 31.29
CA THR A 276 5.40 -35.43 31.58
C THR A 276 5.95 -36.85 31.63
N LEU A 277 6.87 -37.21 30.73
CA LEU A 277 7.51 -38.52 30.70
C LEU A 277 8.31 -38.79 31.98
N VAL A 278 9.03 -37.79 32.51
CA VAL A 278 9.92 -37.93 33.67
C VAL A 278 9.18 -37.81 35.01
N VAL A 279 8.22 -36.89 35.12
CA VAL A 279 7.59 -36.53 36.41
C VAL A 279 6.21 -37.16 36.57
N GLN A 280 5.44 -37.34 35.50
CA GLN A 280 4.04 -37.78 35.54
C GLN A 280 3.83 -39.19 34.97
N THR A 281 4.87 -40.03 34.98
CA THR A 281 4.91 -41.36 34.34
C THR A 281 3.79 -42.33 34.79
N PHE A 282 3.12 -42.06 35.92
CA PHE A 282 2.06 -42.92 36.50
C PHE A 282 0.62 -42.42 36.28
N SER A 283 0.41 -41.26 35.63
CA SER A 283 -0.94 -40.83 35.29
C SER A 283 -1.40 -41.59 34.04
N ASN A 284 -2.23 -42.62 34.25
CA ASN A 284 -2.77 -43.49 33.20
C ASN A 284 -3.88 -42.81 32.37
N ASP A 285 -3.69 -41.53 32.03
CA ASP A 285 -4.58 -40.79 31.16
C ASP A 285 -3.89 -40.69 29.81
N ASN A 286 -4.43 -41.37 28.80
CA ASN A 286 -4.02 -41.26 27.40
C ASN A 286 -4.30 -39.82 26.91
N LEU A 287 -3.49 -38.84 27.31
CA LEU A 287 -3.47 -37.51 26.70
C LEU A 287 -3.00 -37.72 25.25
N GLY A 288 -3.98 -37.79 24.36
CA GLY A 288 -3.75 -38.09 22.96
C GLY A 288 -2.82 -37.07 22.31
N PHE A 289 -2.09 -37.50 21.28
CA PHE A 289 -1.28 -36.63 20.41
C PHE A 289 -2.03 -35.36 19.98
N LEU A 290 -3.36 -35.44 19.85
CA LEU A 290 -4.24 -34.32 19.52
C LEU A 290 -4.10 -33.13 20.48
N GLN A 291 -3.94 -33.35 21.79
CA GLN A 291 -3.82 -32.25 22.75
C GLN A 291 -2.49 -31.50 22.57
N TYR A 292 -1.39 -32.24 22.39
CA TYR A 292 -0.09 -31.65 22.06
C TYR A 292 -0.14 -30.90 20.72
N ALA A 293 -0.84 -31.44 19.72
CA ALA A 293 -1.03 -30.79 18.42
C ALA A 293 -1.85 -29.49 18.53
N ILE A 294 -2.90 -29.46 19.36
CA ILE A 294 -3.70 -28.25 19.60
C ILE A 294 -2.86 -27.16 20.28
N ILE A 295 -2.01 -27.52 21.25
CA ILE A 295 -1.11 -26.56 21.91
C ILE A 295 -0.07 -26.03 20.92
N GLY A 296 0.53 -26.93 20.14
CA GLY A 296 1.59 -26.60 19.19
C GLY A 296 1.13 -25.73 18.02
N TRP A 297 -0.06 -25.99 17.45
CA TRP A 297 -0.57 -25.27 16.27
C TRP A 297 -1.67 -24.24 16.59
N GLY A 298 -2.55 -24.54 17.55
CA GLY A 298 -3.72 -23.71 17.86
C GLY A 298 -3.38 -22.44 18.64
N CYS A 299 -2.59 -22.55 19.72
CA CYS A 299 -2.19 -21.38 20.51
C CYS A 299 -1.48 -20.29 19.68
N PRO A 300 -0.49 -20.60 18.81
CA PRO A 300 0.11 -19.60 17.92
C PRO A 300 -0.91 -18.93 16.99
N ALA A 301 -1.86 -19.70 16.45
CA ALA A 301 -2.86 -19.18 15.53
C ALA A 301 -3.74 -18.11 16.19
N VAL A 302 -4.19 -18.36 17.43
CA VAL A 302 -5.03 -17.41 18.18
C VAL A 302 -4.26 -16.12 18.48
N ILE A 303 -2.98 -16.23 18.88
CA ILE A 303 -2.15 -15.06 19.20
C ILE A 303 -1.89 -14.23 17.95
N VAL A 304 -1.51 -14.85 16.84
CA VAL A 304 -1.25 -14.12 15.58
C VAL A 304 -2.54 -13.54 15.02
N PHE A 305 -3.67 -14.23 15.14
CA PHE A 305 -4.96 -13.67 14.72
C PHE A 305 -5.32 -12.42 15.53
N GLY A 306 -5.15 -12.45 16.86
CA GLY A 306 -5.34 -11.28 17.72
C GLY A 306 -4.39 -10.13 17.37
N TRP A 307 -3.12 -10.44 17.10
CA TRP A 307 -2.14 -9.46 16.65
C TRP A 307 -2.48 -8.85 15.28
N SER A 308 -2.89 -9.67 14.31
CA SER A 308 -3.31 -9.23 12.97
C SER A 308 -4.54 -8.32 13.05
N ILE A 309 -5.52 -8.67 13.88
CA ILE A 309 -6.67 -7.83 14.19
C ILE A 309 -6.22 -6.49 14.79
N ALA A 310 -5.35 -6.52 15.81
CA ALA A 310 -4.82 -5.31 16.41
C ALA A 310 -4.07 -4.44 15.40
N LYS A 311 -3.34 -5.05 14.46
CA LYS A 311 -2.66 -4.37 13.35
C LYS A 311 -3.62 -3.72 12.36
N ILE A 312 -4.79 -4.31 12.13
CA ILE A 312 -5.83 -3.76 11.23
C ILE A 312 -6.57 -2.60 11.92
N TYR A 313 -6.89 -2.73 13.20
CA TYR A 313 -7.61 -1.71 13.97
C TYR A 313 -6.72 -0.60 14.54
N ALA A 314 -5.41 -0.85 14.66
CA ALA A 314 -4.46 0.22 14.95
C ALA A 314 -4.55 1.23 13.79
N PRO A 315 -4.93 2.49 14.06
CA PRO A 315 -4.75 3.53 13.06
C PRO A 315 -3.29 3.49 12.61
N PRO A 316 -2.96 3.92 11.37
CA PRO A 316 -1.60 4.34 11.08
C PRO A 316 -1.32 5.52 12.02
N LEU A 317 -0.90 5.21 13.26
CA LEU A 317 -0.30 6.19 14.14
C LEU A 317 0.90 6.64 13.34
N SER A 318 0.75 7.83 12.77
CA SER A 318 1.82 8.72 12.38
C SER A 318 3.08 8.34 13.16
N THR A 319 4.10 7.95 12.42
CA THR A 319 5.52 7.96 12.80
C THR A 319 5.91 9.37 13.25
N GLU A 320 5.32 9.82 14.36
CA GLU A 320 5.46 11.14 14.98
C GLU A 320 5.85 10.98 16.45
N ARG A 321 6.15 9.74 16.90
CA ARG A 321 6.51 9.50 18.30
C ARG A 321 7.39 8.26 18.53
N PHE A 322 8.27 7.94 17.60
CA PHE A 322 9.49 7.18 17.92
C PHE A 322 10.65 8.17 18.08
N ILE A 323 10.59 8.92 19.19
CA ILE A 323 11.79 9.46 19.84
C ILE A 323 12.05 8.50 21.00
N GLY A 324 13.15 7.77 20.91
CA GLY A 324 13.61 6.80 21.92
C GLY A 324 14.78 6.01 21.40
#